data_AF-A0A958G3Y4-F1
#
_entry.id   AF-A0A958G3Y4-F1
#
_cell.length_a   1.000
_cell.length_b   1.000
_cell.length_c   1.000
_cell.angle_alpha   90.00
_cell.angle_beta   90.00
_cell.angle_gamma   90.00
#
_symmetry.space_group_name_H-M   'P 1'
#
loop_
_entity.id
_entity.type
_entity.pdbx_description
1 polymer ?
#
loop_
_entity_poly.entity_id
_entity_poly.type
_entity_poly.pdbx_seq_one_letter_code
_entity_poly.pdbx_strand_id
1 'polypeptide(L)'
;LPLPWNETITDSWSDALFQLRGERQLPEDFLLVYISAEDVETLGGWPVTRDYYAYMTHFLREKGAAVIGFDILFEKNAPRYKEYDLRLAGLFGSAGNVCLPVSYSELTPPPERPGLYQGQKPVYPLAMLRKNAAALGFSNLGSSPLLRKVPLAVQEKDTVRLSFGAELARLYLDGDGPAAIR
;
A
#
# COMPACT_ATOMS: atom_id res chain seq x y z
N LEU A 1 22.36 24.48 11.17
CA LEU A 1 22.79 23.20 11.79
C LEU A 1 21.60 22.67 12.58
N PRO A 2 20.98 21.55 12.20
CA PRO A 2 19.94 20.97 13.04
C PRO A 2 20.63 20.39 14.28
N LEU A 3 20.41 21.01 15.44
CA LEU A 3 20.88 20.48 16.71
C LEU A 3 19.98 19.30 17.09
N PRO A 4 20.52 18.15 17.55
CA PRO A 4 19.75 16.94 17.86
C PRO A 4 18.62 17.17 18.89
N TRP A 5 18.76 18.18 19.76
CA TRP A 5 17.75 18.61 20.72
C TRP A 5 16.43 19.08 20.06
N ASN A 6 16.50 19.63 18.84
CA ASN A 6 15.32 20.12 18.14
C ASN A 6 14.41 18.97 17.70
N GLU A 7 14.99 17.85 17.28
CA GLU A 7 14.24 16.67 16.83
C GLU A 7 13.50 16.01 18.00
N THR A 8 14.15 15.86 19.17
CA THR A 8 13.52 15.28 20.35
C THR A 8 12.32 16.10 20.85
N ILE A 9 12.42 17.43 20.80
CA ILE A 9 11.30 18.32 21.19
C ILE A 9 10.16 18.21 20.18
N THR A 10 10.45 18.24 18.88
CA THR A 10 9.41 18.09 17.85
C THR A 10 8.73 16.73 17.89
N ASP A 11 9.49 15.68 18.20
CA ASP A 11 8.99 14.32 18.32
C ASP A 11 8.05 14.19 19.53
N SER A 12 8.49 14.68 20.70
CA SER A 12 7.68 14.67 21.92
C SER A 12 6.38 15.48 21.76
N TRP A 13 6.46 16.61 21.06
CA TRP A 13 5.30 17.44 20.74
C TRP A 13 4.33 16.72 19.80
N SER A 14 4.85 16.07 18.75
CA SER A 14 4.03 15.26 17.84
C SER A 14 3.33 14.12 18.57
N ASP A 15 4.05 13.42 19.44
CA ASP A 15 3.52 12.33 20.27
C ASP A 15 2.40 12.84 21.19
N ALA A 16 2.58 14.01 21.83
CA ALA A 16 1.54 14.66 22.64
C ALA A 16 0.30 15.05 21.80
N LEU A 17 0.49 15.59 20.59
CA LEU A 17 -0.63 15.90 19.69
C LEU A 17 -1.39 14.64 19.25
N PHE A 18 -0.71 13.52 19.01
CA PHE A 18 -1.36 12.25 18.69
C PHE A 18 -2.19 11.72 19.87
N GLN A 19 -1.67 11.82 21.09
CA GLN A 19 -2.41 11.45 22.30
C GLN A 19 -3.62 12.36 22.53
N LEU A 20 -3.46 13.67 22.35
CA LEU A 20 -4.54 14.66 22.47
C LEU A 20 -5.64 14.48 21.41
N ARG A 21 -5.27 14.13 20.18
CA ARG A 21 -6.24 13.82 19.10
C ARG A 21 -7.13 12.62 19.45
N GLY A 22 -6.57 11.65 20.20
CA GLY A 22 -7.26 10.42 20.58
C GLY A 22 -7.52 9.45 19.42
N GLU A 23 -8.33 8.44 19.72
CA GLU A 23 -8.80 7.46 18.74
C GLU A 23 -9.75 8.10 17.73
N ARG A 24 -9.64 7.69 16.46
CA ARG A 24 -10.55 8.12 15.41
C ARG A 24 -11.44 6.94 15.04
N GLN A 25 -12.73 7.20 14.93
CA GLN A 25 -13.65 6.21 14.37
C GLN A 25 -13.28 5.95 12.91
N LEU A 26 -13.24 4.66 12.55
CA LEU A 26 -13.08 4.26 11.15
C LEU A 26 -14.39 4.55 10.42
N PRO A 27 -14.32 5.10 9.19
CA PRO A 27 -15.50 5.22 8.34
C PRO A 27 -16.16 3.85 8.09
N GLU A 28 -17.48 3.82 7.97
CA GLU A 28 -18.24 2.58 7.70
C GLU A 28 -17.95 1.99 6.32
N ASP A 29 -17.46 2.81 5.38
CA ASP A 29 -17.11 2.43 4.01
C ASP A 29 -15.64 1.97 3.87
N PHE A 30 -14.94 1.74 4.97
CA PHE A 30 -13.57 1.24 4.99
C PHE A 30 -13.46 -0.15 5.63
N LEU A 31 -12.88 -1.10 4.90
CA LEU A 31 -12.61 -2.46 5.37
C LEU A 31 -11.10 -2.73 5.37
N LEU A 32 -10.53 -3.03 6.54
CA LEU A 32 -9.16 -3.53 6.67
C LEU A 32 -9.17 -5.04 6.94
N VAL A 33 -8.60 -5.81 6.03
CA VAL A 33 -8.38 -7.25 6.20
C VAL A 33 -6.90 -7.46 6.50
N TYR A 34 -6.61 -8.04 7.67
CA TYR A 34 -5.25 -8.43 8.04
C TYR A 34 -5.12 -9.96 8.04
N ILE A 35 -3.92 -10.46 7.77
CA ILE A 35 -3.59 -11.90 7.82
C ILE A 35 -2.68 -12.08 9.03
N SER A 36 -3.17 -12.76 10.06
CA SER A 36 -2.41 -13.09 11.26
C SER A 36 -1.53 -14.34 11.07
N ALA A 37 -0.69 -14.64 12.06
CA ALA A 37 0.10 -15.88 12.06
C ALA A 37 -0.78 -17.15 12.09
N GLU A 38 -1.90 -17.10 12.83
CA GLU A 38 -2.88 -18.20 12.89
C GLU A 38 -3.58 -18.41 11.53
N ASP A 39 -3.91 -17.31 10.85
CA ASP A 39 -4.47 -17.37 9.49
C ASP A 39 -3.46 -17.98 8.52
N VAL A 40 -2.18 -17.59 8.59
CA VAL A 40 -1.13 -18.17 7.75
C VAL A 40 -1.01 -19.68 7.97
N GLU A 41 -1.02 -20.15 9.23
CA GLU A 41 -0.97 -21.58 9.54
C GLU A 41 -2.19 -22.32 8.99
N THR A 42 -3.39 -21.75 9.19
CA THR A 42 -4.66 -22.32 8.73
C THR A 42 -4.76 -22.36 7.19
N LEU A 43 -4.22 -21.36 6.51
CA LEU A 43 -4.27 -21.22 5.04
C LEU A 43 -3.15 -21.98 4.31
N GLY A 44 -2.33 -22.76 5.03
CA GLY A 44 -1.31 -23.63 4.44
C GLY A 44 0.08 -22.99 4.29
N GLY A 45 0.36 -21.94 5.05
CA GLY A 45 1.67 -21.31 5.17
C GLY A 45 1.86 -20.03 4.36
N TRP A 46 3.00 -19.38 4.58
CA TRP A 46 3.39 -18.18 3.83
C TRP A 46 4.26 -18.54 2.63
N PRO A 47 4.01 -17.97 1.44
CA PRO A 47 2.93 -17.03 1.13
C PRO A 47 1.58 -17.74 0.94
N VAL A 48 0.50 -17.09 1.36
CA VAL A 48 -0.87 -17.55 1.09
C VAL A 48 -1.08 -17.71 -0.41
N THR A 49 -1.84 -18.75 -0.78
CA THR A 49 -2.07 -19.12 -2.18
C THR A 49 -2.92 -18.07 -2.92
N ARG A 50 -2.68 -17.91 -4.23
CA ARG A 50 -3.20 -16.78 -5.03
C ARG A 50 -4.71 -16.84 -5.26
N ASP A 51 -5.29 -18.02 -5.14
CA ASP A 51 -6.73 -18.28 -5.18
C ASP A 51 -7.49 -17.55 -4.08
N TYR A 52 -6.93 -17.37 -2.87
CA TYR A 52 -7.58 -16.56 -1.83
C TYR A 52 -7.68 -15.08 -2.21
N TYR A 53 -6.60 -14.49 -2.75
CA TYR A 53 -6.63 -13.10 -3.23
C TYR A 53 -7.55 -12.93 -4.44
N ALA A 54 -7.61 -13.95 -5.31
CA ALA A 54 -8.52 -14.00 -6.45
C ALA A 54 -9.98 -14.03 -5.97
N TYR A 55 -10.31 -14.93 -5.05
CA TYR A 55 -11.65 -15.01 -4.45
C TYR A 55 -12.04 -13.70 -3.75
N MET A 56 -11.12 -13.12 -2.96
CA MET A 56 -11.33 -11.82 -2.30
C MET A 56 -11.62 -10.71 -3.31
N THR A 57 -10.83 -10.64 -4.40
CA THR A 57 -11.04 -9.64 -5.46
C THR A 57 -12.41 -9.81 -6.11
N HIS A 58 -12.79 -11.04 -6.44
CA HIS A 58 -14.08 -11.34 -7.03
C HIS A 58 -15.22 -10.93 -6.09
N PHE A 59 -15.15 -11.35 -4.82
CA PHE A 59 -16.16 -11.03 -3.82
C PHE A 59 -16.31 -9.53 -3.58
N LEU A 60 -15.21 -8.80 -3.36
CA LEU A 60 -15.24 -7.36 -3.13
C LEU A 60 -15.78 -6.59 -4.34
N ARG A 61 -15.43 -7.02 -5.56
CA ARG A 61 -16.01 -6.49 -6.80
C ARG A 61 -17.52 -6.72 -6.84
N GLU A 62 -18.00 -7.93 -6.56
CA GLU A 62 -19.44 -8.23 -6.53
C GLU A 62 -20.19 -7.41 -5.48
N LYS A 63 -19.53 -7.05 -4.38
CA LYS A 63 -20.07 -6.17 -3.33
C LYS A 63 -19.95 -4.68 -3.65
N GLY A 64 -19.41 -4.31 -4.81
CA GLY A 64 -19.31 -2.92 -5.24
C GLY A 64 -18.23 -2.12 -4.52
N ALA A 65 -17.16 -2.76 -4.06
CA ALA A 65 -16.01 -2.06 -3.49
C ALA A 65 -15.48 -1.03 -4.51
N ALA A 66 -15.35 0.24 -4.10
CA ALA A 66 -14.90 1.33 -4.96
C ALA A 66 -13.42 1.17 -5.36
N VAL A 67 -12.57 0.75 -4.42
CA VAL A 67 -11.14 0.49 -4.63
C VAL A 67 -10.73 -0.73 -3.80
N ILE A 68 -9.83 -1.55 -4.33
CA ILE A 68 -9.28 -2.72 -3.63
C ILE A 68 -7.75 -2.56 -3.53
N GLY A 69 -7.21 -2.58 -2.32
CA GLY A 69 -5.77 -2.53 -2.07
C GLY A 69 -5.23 -3.83 -1.51
N PHE A 70 -4.16 -4.37 -2.09
CA PHE A 70 -3.41 -5.48 -1.49
C PHE A 70 -2.02 -5.00 -1.08
N ASP A 71 -1.77 -4.70 0.20
CA ASP A 71 -0.41 -4.38 0.68
C ASP A 71 0.45 -5.65 0.82
N ILE A 72 0.59 -6.39 -0.28
CA ILE A 72 1.38 -7.60 -0.42
C ILE A 72 2.15 -7.49 -1.72
N LEU A 73 3.48 -7.55 -1.62
CA LEU A 73 4.35 -7.46 -2.77
C LEU A 73 4.43 -8.80 -3.50
N PHE A 74 3.64 -8.96 -4.56
CA PHE A 74 3.69 -10.13 -5.44
C PHE A 74 4.88 -10.09 -6.41
N GLU A 75 6.11 -10.05 -5.89
CA GLU A 75 7.35 -9.94 -6.69
C GLU A 75 7.81 -11.27 -7.32
N LYS A 76 7.31 -12.41 -6.81
CA LYS A 76 7.68 -13.76 -7.25
C LYS A 76 6.44 -14.55 -7.61
N ASN A 77 6.60 -15.44 -8.61
CA ASN A 77 5.56 -16.38 -9.01
C ASN A 77 5.08 -17.21 -7.81
N ALA A 78 3.82 -17.63 -7.85
CA ALA A 78 3.27 -18.58 -6.91
C ALA A 78 4.18 -19.83 -6.81
N PRO A 79 4.55 -20.28 -5.60
CA PRO A 79 5.56 -21.32 -5.43
C PRO A 79 5.10 -22.70 -5.92
N ARG A 80 3.78 -22.95 -5.95
CA ARG A 80 3.20 -24.26 -6.25
C ARG A 80 2.49 -24.29 -7.61
N TYR A 81 1.55 -23.37 -7.82
CA TYR A 81 0.67 -23.32 -8.99
C TYR A 81 0.79 -21.96 -9.69
N LYS A 82 1.69 -21.85 -10.68
CA LYS A 82 1.95 -20.61 -11.44
C LYS A 82 0.71 -20.11 -12.20
N GLU A 83 -0.19 -21.02 -12.57
CA GLU A 83 -1.47 -20.69 -13.19
C GLU A 83 -2.37 -19.82 -12.31
N TYR A 84 -2.14 -19.79 -10.99
CA TYR A 84 -2.90 -18.92 -10.11
C TYR A 84 -2.50 -17.45 -10.24
N ASP A 85 -1.26 -17.14 -10.64
CA ASP A 85 -0.86 -15.76 -10.93
C ASP A 85 -1.63 -15.22 -12.16
N LEU A 86 -1.85 -16.06 -13.17
CA LEU A 86 -2.65 -15.73 -14.35
C LEU A 86 -4.13 -15.51 -14.01
N ARG A 87 -4.72 -16.38 -13.17
CA ARG A 87 -6.10 -16.19 -12.71
C ARG A 87 -6.26 -14.93 -11.89
N LEU A 88 -5.34 -14.67 -10.97
CA LEU A 88 -5.33 -13.45 -10.17
C LEU A 88 -5.21 -12.21 -11.05
N ALA A 89 -4.31 -12.21 -12.03
CA ALA A 89 -4.17 -11.12 -13.00
C ALA A 89 -5.48 -10.86 -13.76
N GLY A 90 -6.16 -11.92 -14.23
CA GLY A 90 -7.45 -11.79 -14.91
C GLY A 90 -8.55 -11.19 -14.03
N LEU A 91 -8.58 -11.54 -12.74
CA LEU A 91 -9.53 -10.99 -11.78
C LEU A 91 -9.22 -9.54 -11.40
N PHE A 92 -7.95 -9.17 -11.27
CA PHE A 92 -7.55 -7.77 -11.10
C PHE A 92 -8.03 -6.92 -12.28
N GLY A 93 -7.79 -7.40 -13.51
CA GLY A 93 -8.23 -6.70 -14.72
C GLY A 93 -9.75 -6.60 -14.84
N SER A 94 -10.46 -7.66 -14.43
CA SER A 94 -11.93 -7.68 -14.42
C SER A 94 -12.54 -6.76 -13.37
N ALA A 95 -11.88 -6.59 -12.22
CA ALA A 95 -12.29 -5.64 -11.18
C ALA A 95 -12.00 -4.19 -11.57
N GLY A 96 -10.85 -3.94 -12.21
CA GLY A 96 -10.50 -2.65 -12.80
C GLY A 96 -10.14 -1.55 -11.80
N ASN A 97 -10.15 -1.85 -10.50
CA ASN A 97 -9.94 -0.89 -9.41
C ASN A 97 -8.95 -1.39 -8.34
N VAL A 98 -8.05 -2.30 -8.73
CA VAL A 98 -7.03 -2.89 -7.84
C VAL A 98 -5.78 -2.03 -7.80
N CYS A 99 -5.30 -1.67 -6.61
CA CYS A 99 -4.01 -1.01 -6.38
C CYS A 99 -3.00 -1.99 -5.77
N LEU A 100 -1.77 -2.00 -6.28
CA LEU A 100 -0.70 -2.87 -5.79
C LEU A 100 0.50 -2.07 -5.26
N PRO A 101 1.26 -2.64 -4.30
CA PRO A 101 2.41 -1.98 -3.73
C PRO A 101 3.61 -2.10 -4.66
N VAL A 102 4.45 -1.08 -4.58
CA VAL A 102 5.85 -1.09 -5.01
C VAL A 102 6.69 -0.92 -3.76
N SER A 103 7.86 -1.55 -3.71
CA SER A 103 8.83 -1.26 -2.65
C SER A 103 10.11 -0.71 -3.25
N TYR A 104 10.84 0.08 -2.49
CA TYR A 104 12.17 0.58 -2.85
C TYR A 104 13.18 0.02 -1.86
N SER A 105 14.27 -0.58 -2.33
CA SER A 105 15.31 -1.05 -1.42
C SER A 105 15.99 0.09 -0.67
N GLU A 106 15.98 1.31 -1.24
CA GLU A 106 16.57 2.50 -0.64
C GLU A 106 15.59 3.67 -0.74
N LEU A 107 15.29 4.27 0.41
CA LEU A 107 14.47 5.48 0.55
C LEU A 107 15.30 6.55 1.26
N THR A 108 15.87 7.47 0.49
CA THR A 108 16.77 8.50 1.01
C THR A 108 16.19 9.89 0.79
N PRO A 109 16.17 10.77 1.80
CA PRO A 109 15.93 12.18 1.54
C PRO A 109 17.16 12.76 0.80
N PRO A 110 16.99 13.44 -0.34
CA PRO A 110 18.08 14.08 -1.03
C PRO A 110 18.63 15.24 -0.19
N PRO A 111 19.95 15.49 -0.21
CA PRO A 111 20.58 16.54 0.59
C PRO A 111 19.98 17.93 0.34
N GLU A 112 19.54 18.19 -0.89
CA GLU A 112 19.08 19.51 -1.34
C GLU A 112 17.59 19.78 -1.05
N ARG A 113 16.78 18.72 -0.83
CA ARG A 113 15.33 18.85 -0.57
C ARG A 113 14.90 17.92 0.57
N PRO A 114 15.20 18.29 1.82
CA PRO A 114 14.72 17.55 2.98
C PRO A 114 13.19 17.48 2.95
N GLY A 115 12.64 16.30 2.69
CA GLY A 115 11.19 16.06 2.60
C GLY A 115 10.72 15.34 1.33
N LEU A 116 11.49 15.39 0.22
CA LEU A 116 11.17 14.65 -1.00
C LEU A 116 12.01 13.38 -1.09
N TYR A 117 11.52 12.27 -0.56
CA TYR A 117 12.26 11.01 -0.58
C TYR A 117 12.55 10.53 -2.01
N GLN A 118 13.77 10.07 -2.27
CA GLN A 118 14.13 9.39 -3.51
C GLN A 118 14.02 7.89 -3.30
N GLY A 119 13.19 7.24 -4.11
CA GLY A 119 13.06 5.79 -4.16
C GLY A 119 14.03 5.22 -5.19
N GLN A 120 14.97 4.40 -4.74
CA GLN A 120 15.92 3.71 -5.62
C GLN A 120 15.71 2.19 -5.58
N LYS A 121 16.08 1.53 -6.68
CA LYS A 121 15.94 0.07 -6.86
C LYS A 121 14.49 -0.40 -6.59
N PRO A 122 13.52 0.06 -7.40
CA PRO A 122 12.13 -0.34 -7.24
C PRO A 122 11.98 -1.86 -7.46
N VAL A 123 11.26 -2.50 -6.55
CA VAL A 123 10.80 -3.87 -6.68
C VAL A 123 9.31 -3.84 -6.99
N TYR A 124 8.98 -4.41 -8.14
CA TYR A 124 7.63 -4.38 -8.70
C TYR A 124 6.92 -5.72 -8.49
N PRO A 125 5.57 -5.71 -8.42
CA PRO A 125 4.79 -6.91 -8.62
C PRO A 125 5.07 -7.54 -9.99
N LEU A 126 4.77 -8.83 -10.13
CA LEU A 126 4.84 -9.56 -11.40
C LEU A 126 4.19 -8.74 -12.53
N ALA A 127 4.85 -8.69 -13.69
CA ALA A 127 4.44 -7.83 -14.80
C ALA A 127 2.97 -8.04 -15.23
N MET A 128 2.48 -9.28 -15.15
CA MET A 128 1.07 -9.62 -15.46
C MET A 128 0.08 -9.06 -14.45
N LEU A 129 0.42 -9.04 -13.15
CA LEU A 129 -0.43 -8.44 -12.12
C LEU A 129 -0.42 -6.92 -12.27
N ARG A 130 0.78 -6.34 -12.48
CA ARG A 130 0.95 -4.91 -12.73
C ARG A 130 0.15 -4.40 -13.93
N LYS A 131 0.16 -5.13 -15.05
CA LYS A 131 -0.57 -4.75 -16.26
C LYS A 131 -2.09 -4.71 -16.04
N ASN A 132 -2.60 -5.46 -15.05
CA ASN A 132 -4.02 -5.55 -14.73
C ASN A 132 -4.40 -4.78 -13.46
N ALA A 133 -3.46 -4.05 -12.84
CA ALA A 133 -3.74 -3.16 -11.72
C ALA A 133 -4.17 -1.78 -12.24
N ALA A 134 -5.08 -1.13 -11.53
CA ALA A 134 -5.51 0.24 -11.79
C ALA A 134 -4.41 1.26 -11.42
N ALA A 135 -3.66 0.98 -10.36
CA ALA A 135 -2.55 1.83 -9.94
C ALA A 135 -1.49 1.08 -9.12
N LEU A 136 -0.39 1.80 -8.87
CA LEU A 136 0.74 1.33 -8.07
C LEU A 136 1.21 2.43 -7.12
N GLY A 137 1.16 2.17 -5.81
CA GLY A 137 1.70 3.08 -4.80
C GLY A 137 2.80 2.41 -3.99
N PHE A 138 3.72 3.17 -3.39
CA PHE A 138 4.81 2.57 -2.63
C PHE A 138 4.44 2.30 -1.18
N SER A 139 4.78 1.13 -0.63
CA SER A 139 4.35 0.76 0.74
C SER A 139 5.45 0.72 1.78
N ASN A 140 6.72 0.56 1.38
CA ASN A 140 7.78 0.47 2.36
C ASN A 140 8.11 1.84 2.97
N LEU A 141 8.39 1.80 4.26
CA LEU A 141 8.79 2.95 5.06
C LEU A 141 10.30 2.83 5.32
N GLY A 142 11.00 3.95 5.46
CA GLY A 142 12.46 3.95 5.66
C GLY A 142 12.91 3.15 6.88
N SER A 143 14.22 3.10 7.14
CA SER A 143 14.83 2.20 8.13
C SER A 143 14.63 2.59 9.62
N SER A 144 13.86 3.65 9.93
CA SER A 144 13.68 4.08 11.32
C SER A 144 12.75 3.11 12.08
N PRO A 145 13.11 2.67 13.31
CA PRO A 145 12.25 1.81 14.13
C PRO A 145 11.00 2.54 14.64
N LEU A 146 11.03 3.88 14.68
CA LEU A 146 9.90 4.70 15.04
C LEU A 146 9.59 5.67 13.91
N LEU A 147 8.41 5.48 13.32
CA LEU A 147 7.92 6.25 12.20
C LEU A 147 7.02 7.38 12.70
N ARG A 148 7.58 8.58 12.75
CA ARG A 148 6.83 9.81 13.08
C ARG A 148 6.39 10.59 11.84
N LYS A 149 6.96 10.28 10.68
CA LYS A 149 6.65 10.89 9.39
C LYS A 149 6.56 9.80 8.34
N VAL A 150 5.44 9.78 7.63
CA VAL A 150 5.21 8.90 6.49
C VAL A 150 5.39 9.73 5.22
N PRO A 151 6.30 9.37 4.30
CA PRO A 151 6.38 10.03 3.01
C PRO A 151 5.07 9.81 2.24
N LEU A 152 4.46 10.88 1.74
CA LEU A 152 3.28 10.79 0.87
C LEU A 152 3.64 10.55 -0.59
N ALA A 153 4.87 10.91 -0.97
CA ALA A 153 5.37 10.80 -2.33
C ALA A 153 6.87 10.53 -2.30
N VAL A 154 7.33 9.80 -3.31
CA VAL A 154 8.75 9.56 -3.58
C VAL A 154 9.06 9.91 -5.03
N GLN A 155 10.23 10.49 -5.24
CA GLN A 155 10.79 10.67 -6.58
C GLN A 155 11.40 9.35 -7.05
N GLU A 156 10.92 8.82 -8.16
CA GLU A 156 11.49 7.69 -8.90
C GLU A 156 11.93 8.18 -10.28
N LYS A 157 13.23 8.37 -10.48
CA LYS A 157 13.82 8.98 -11.69
C LYS A 157 13.15 10.34 -11.97
N ASP A 158 12.45 10.47 -13.11
CA ASP A 158 11.75 11.70 -13.52
C ASP A 158 10.26 11.71 -13.12
N THR A 159 9.81 10.68 -12.40
CA THR A 159 8.40 10.52 -11.99
C THR A 159 8.23 10.63 -10.48
N VAL A 160 7.06 11.06 -10.05
CA VAL A 160 6.65 11.02 -8.65
C VAL A 160 5.68 9.87 -8.46
N ARG A 161 5.93 9.02 -7.46
CA ARG A 161 5.02 7.96 -7.05
C ARG A 161 4.43 8.29 -5.70
N LEU A 162 3.11 8.19 -5.58
CA LEU A 162 2.42 8.36 -4.30
C LEU A 162 2.62 7.13 -3.40
N SER A 163 2.51 7.35 -2.10
CA SER A 163 2.46 6.26 -1.13
C SER A 163 1.23 5.39 -1.42
N PHE A 164 1.30 4.12 -1.03
CA PHE A 164 0.23 3.16 -1.27
C PHE A 164 -1.13 3.65 -0.76
N GLY A 165 -1.17 4.21 0.45
CA GLY A 165 -2.39 4.82 0.99
C GLY A 165 -2.86 6.05 0.22
N ALA A 166 -1.94 6.91 -0.23
CA ALA A 166 -2.30 8.09 -1.03
C ALA A 166 -2.81 7.69 -2.43
N GLU A 167 -2.26 6.65 -3.04
CA GLU A 167 -2.71 6.12 -4.32
C GLU A 167 -4.11 5.48 -4.22
N LEU A 168 -4.39 4.76 -3.13
CA LEU A 168 -5.74 4.25 -2.83
C LEU A 168 -6.76 5.39 -2.68
N ALA A 169 -6.41 6.42 -1.92
CA ALA A 169 -7.27 7.60 -1.77
C ALA A 169 -7.50 8.31 -3.10
N ARG A 170 -6.45 8.47 -3.93
CA ARG A 170 -6.57 9.05 -5.27
C ARG A 170 -7.53 8.24 -6.14
N LEU A 171 -7.39 6.91 -6.20
CA LEU A 171 -8.30 6.05 -6.95
C LEU A 171 -9.75 6.15 -6.46
N TYR A 172 -9.96 6.28 -5.15
CA TYR A 172 -11.29 6.40 -4.57
C TYR A 172 -11.97 7.73 -4.95
N LEU A 173 -11.20 8.82 -4.91
CA LEU A 173 -11.69 10.16 -5.23
C LEU A 173 -11.86 10.40 -6.73
N ASP A 174 -10.96 9.84 -7.56
CA ASP A 174 -11.02 9.96 -9.03
C ASP A 174 -12.05 9.01 -9.65
N GLY A 175 -12.35 7.90 -8.97
CA GLY A 175 -13.42 7.00 -9.37
C GLY A 175 -14.80 7.64 -9.19
N ASP A 176 -15.79 7.14 -9.94
CA ASP A 176 -17.18 7.29 -9.53
C ASP A 176 -17.40 6.38 -8.31
N GLY A 177 -16.92 6.82 -7.15
CA GLY A 177 -17.28 6.20 -5.86
C GLY A 177 -18.80 6.10 -5.74
N PRO A 178 -19.32 5.19 -4.89
CA PRO A 178 -20.76 5.10 -4.67
C PRO A 178 -21.31 6.50 -4.38
N ALA A 179 -22.38 6.89 -5.08
CA ALA A 179 -22.92 8.26 -5.17
C ALA A 179 -23.34 8.91 -3.84
N ALA A 180 -23.05 8.27 -2.70
CA ALA A 180 -23.36 8.73 -1.35
C ALA A 180 -22.37 9.75 -0.78
N ILE A 181 -21.24 10.05 -1.44
CA ILE A 181 -20.24 11.03 -0.96
C ILE A 181 -20.02 12.20 -1.95
N ARG A 182 -21.04 12.56 -2.73
CA ARG A 182 -21.06 13.84 -3.47
C ARG A 182 -22.21 14.72 -2.99
#